data_AF-A0A4P7LHE9-F1
#
_entry.id   AF-A0A4P7LHE9-F1
#
_cell.length_a   1.000
_cell.length_b   1.000
_cell.length_c   1.000
_cell.angle_alpha   90.00
_cell.angle_beta   90.00
_cell.angle_gamma   90.00
#
_symmetry.space_group_name_H-M   'P 1'
#
loop_
_entity.id
_entity.type
_entity.pdbx_description
1 polymer ?
#
loop_
_entity_poly.entity_id
_entity_poly.type
_entity_poly.pdbx_seq_one_letter_code
_entity_poly.pdbx_strand_id
1 'polypeptide(L)'
;MAQLGLNNGWTGVMVNGANRDCEALASMDFGVLAMGAVPIRAGFQGGGQCNITVTIAGIVFTPGSYAYCDADGILLSRAEIDPGF
;
A
#
# COMPACT_ATOMS: atom_id res chain seq x y z
N MET A 1 -1.75 -12.04 3.69
CA MET A 1 -2.70 -10.91 3.84
C MET A 1 -3.12 -10.32 2.50
N ALA A 2 -2.22 -10.25 1.50
CA ALA A 2 -2.58 -9.79 0.14
C ALA A 2 -3.84 -10.47 -0.42
N GLN A 3 -3.96 -11.80 -0.34
CA GLN A 3 -5.15 -12.52 -0.80
C GLN A 3 -6.45 -12.04 -0.13
N LEU A 4 -6.42 -11.71 1.17
CA LEU A 4 -7.59 -11.22 1.88
C LEU A 4 -7.97 -9.81 1.39
N GLY A 5 -6.98 -8.95 1.13
CA GLY A 5 -7.21 -7.63 0.54
C GLY A 5 -7.87 -7.74 -0.84
N LEU A 6 -7.33 -8.59 -1.71
CA LEU A 6 -7.89 -8.86 -3.02
C LEU A 6 -9.34 -9.36 -2.94
N ASN A 7 -9.62 -10.32 -2.04
CA ASN A 7 -10.98 -10.82 -1.82
C ASN A 7 -11.95 -9.74 -1.30
N ASN A 8 -11.43 -8.70 -0.64
CA ASN A 8 -12.19 -7.55 -0.15
C ASN A 8 -12.31 -6.42 -1.18
N GLY A 9 -11.88 -6.65 -2.42
CA GLY A 9 -11.95 -5.67 -3.50
C GLY A 9 -10.92 -4.54 -3.41
N TRP A 10 -9.84 -4.73 -2.65
CA TRP A 10 -8.76 -3.75 -2.60
C TRP A 10 -7.89 -3.89 -3.86
N THR A 11 -7.51 -2.77 -4.46
CA THR A 11 -6.60 -2.74 -5.62
C THR A 11 -5.15 -3.01 -5.23
N GLY A 12 -4.78 -2.71 -3.98
CA GLY A 12 -3.42 -2.88 -3.51
C GLY A 12 -3.19 -2.36 -2.09
N VAL A 13 -1.93 -2.42 -1.66
CA VAL A 13 -1.46 -1.88 -0.39
C VAL A 13 -0.07 -1.25 -0.54
N MET A 14 0.15 -0.16 0.19
CA MET A 14 1.46 0.45 0.34
C MET A 14 1.90 0.37 1.80
N VAL A 15 3.13 -0.07 2.02
CA VAL A 15 3.70 -0.30 3.34
C VAL A 15 4.98 0.51 3.47
N ASN A 16 4.96 1.53 4.32
CA ASN A 16 6.18 2.21 4.76
C ASN A 16 6.96 1.30 5.73
N GLY A 17 7.56 0.25 5.19
CA GLY A 17 8.18 -0.87 5.91
C GLY A 17 8.49 -2.02 4.95
N ALA A 18 8.69 -3.22 5.48
CA ALA A 18 9.04 -4.40 4.69
C ALA A 18 7.85 -5.34 4.45
N ASN A 19 7.80 -5.96 3.27
CA ASN A 19 6.90 -7.06 2.95
C ASN A 19 7.61 -8.43 3.10
N ARG A 20 6.93 -9.50 2.69
CA ARG A 20 7.46 -10.86 2.61
C ARG A 20 6.72 -11.64 1.50
N ASP A 21 7.16 -12.86 1.22
CA ASP A 21 6.53 -13.74 0.22
C ASP A 21 6.55 -13.12 -1.20
N CYS A 22 7.64 -12.44 -1.57
CA CYS A 22 7.75 -11.63 -2.79
C CYS A 22 7.39 -12.37 -4.07
N GLU A 23 7.81 -13.63 -4.22
CA GLU A 23 7.48 -14.45 -5.40
C GLU A 23 5.98 -14.70 -5.51
N ALA A 24 5.32 -15.01 -4.39
CA ALA A 24 3.88 -15.19 -4.39
C ALA A 24 3.18 -13.87 -4.72
N LEU A 25 3.58 -12.76 -4.10
CA LEU A 25 3.01 -11.43 -4.36
C LEU A 25 3.15 -11.01 -5.83
N ALA A 26 4.29 -11.29 -6.47
CA ALA A 26 4.53 -10.95 -7.87
C ALA A 26 3.60 -11.70 -8.85
N SER A 27 2.99 -12.81 -8.41
CA SER A 27 2.03 -13.58 -9.22
C SER A 27 0.57 -13.16 -9.02
N MET A 28 0.30 -12.23 -8.09
CA MET A 28 -1.05 -11.80 -7.74
C MET A 28 -1.45 -10.55 -8.53
N ASP A 29 -2.73 -10.46 -8.92
CA ASP A 29 -3.34 -9.23 -9.44
C ASP A 29 -3.67 -8.25 -8.30
N PHE A 30 -2.65 -7.90 -7.51
CA PHE A 30 -2.76 -7.06 -6.32
C PHE A 30 -1.52 -6.19 -6.16
N GLY A 31 -1.68 -4.87 -6.19
CA GLY A 31 -0.55 -3.96 -6.04
C GLY A 31 0.09 -4.04 -4.66
N VAL A 32 1.40 -4.24 -4.58
CA VAL A 32 2.16 -4.18 -3.32
C VAL A 32 3.38 -3.30 -3.47
N LEU A 33 3.41 -2.18 -2.74
CA LEU A 33 4.57 -1.32 -2.61
C LEU A 33 5.12 -1.39 -1.18
N ALA A 34 6.42 -1.64 -1.05
CA ALA A 34 7.13 -1.70 0.23
C ALA A 34 8.56 -1.18 0.08
N MET A 35 9.19 -0.76 1.17
CA MET A 35 10.60 -0.31 1.17
C MET A 35 11.59 -1.45 0.98
N GLY A 36 11.16 -2.69 1.16
CA GLY A 36 12.00 -3.88 1.01
C GLY A 36 11.25 -5.14 1.43
N ALA A 37 11.99 -6.24 1.54
CA ALA A 37 11.47 -7.54 1.94
C ALA A 37 12.22 -8.08 3.16
N VAL A 38 11.50 -8.76 4.06
CA VAL A 38 12.07 -9.44 5.22
C VAL A 38 11.34 -10.78 5.44
N PRO A 39 12.04 -11.90 5.64
CA PRO A 39 11.40 -13.20 5.80
C PRO A 39 10.67 -13.33 7.16
N ILE A 40 11.08 -12.53 8.14
CA ILE A 40 10.55 -12.59 9.49
C ILE A 40 9.15 -11.97 9.53
N ARG A 41 8.20 -12.71 10.12
CA ARG A 41 6.86 -12.21 10.35
C ARG A 41 6.88 -11.07 11.38
N ALA A 42 6.24 -9.95 11.04
CA ALA A 42 5.99 -8.89 12.00
C ALA A 42 5.20 -9.40 13.20
N GLY A 43 5.66 -9.09 14.41
CA GLY A 43 4.90 -9.32 15.64
C GLY A 43 3.73 -8.35 15.75
N PHE A 44 2.67 -8.76 16.44
CA PHE A 44 1.60 -7.85 16.85
C PHE A 44 1.87 -7.42 18.29
N GLN A 45 2.23 -6.15 18.50
CA GLN A 45 2.49 -5.60 19.84
C GLN A 45 1.28 -4.83 20.42
N GLY A 46 0.12 -4.88 19.75
CA GLY A 46 -1.00 -4.00 20.05
C GLY A 46 -0.76 -2.56 19.58
N GLY A 47 -1.84 -1.79 19.44
CA GLY A 47 -1.80 -0.41 18.94
C GLY A 47 -1.98 -0.28 17.43
N GLY A 48 -1.71 0.93 16.93
CA GLY A 48 -2.03 1.36 15.57
C GLY A 48 -3.22 2.32 15.54
N GLN A 49 -3.21 3.24 14.58
CA GLN A 49 -4.30 4.19 14.35
C GLN A 49 -4.78 4.01 12.91
N CYS A 50 -6.10 4.06 12.71
CA CYS A 50 -6.73 3.97 11.40
C CYS A 50 -7.35 5.33 11.04
N ASN A 51 -7.49 5.61 9.74
CA ASN A 51 -8.13 6.83 9.24
C ASN A 51 -7.55 8.12 9.83
N ILE A 52 -6.22 8.17 10.01
CA ILE A 52 -5.50 9.37 10.39
C ILE A 52 -4.64 9.87 9.22
N THR A 53 -4.37 11.17 9.21
CA THR A 53 -3.37 11.75 8.31
C THR A 53 -1.98 11.31 8.74
N VAL A 54 -1.17 10.85 7.79
CA VAL A 54 0.23 10.45 8.02
C VAL A 54 1.16 11.16 7.04
N THR A 55 2.41 11.37 7.45
CA THR A 55 3.45 11.92 6.58
C THR A 55 4.52 10.87 6.33
N ILE A 56 4.75 10.51 5.06
CA ILE A 56 5.75 9.53 4.63
C ILE A 56 6.63 10.21 3.60
N ALA A 57 7.96 10.15 3.78
CA ALA A 57 8.94 10.78 2.88
C ALA A 57 8.65 12.28 2.58
N GLY A 58 8.09 13.01 3.55
CA GLY A 58 7.72 14.42 3.40
C GLY A 58 6.38 14.66 2.68
N ILE A 59 5.69 13.61 2.25
CA ILE A 59 4.39 13.67 1.57
C ILE A 59 3.27 13.37 2.58
N VAL A 60 2.21 14.17 2.54
CA VAL A 60 1.05 14.04 3.44
C VAL A 60 -0.03 13.18 2.80
N PHE A 61 -0.35 12.06 3.45
CA PHE A 61 -1.42 11.14 3.08
C PHE A 61 -2.63 11.39 3.97
N THR A 62 -3.74 11.82 3.36
CA THR A 62 -4.98 12.14 4.08
C THR A 62 -6.06 11.12 3.71
N PRO A 63 -6.80 10.56 4.68
CA PRO A 63 -7.93 9.66 4.40
C PRO A 63 -8.92 10.27 3.38
N GLY A 64 -9.39 9.45 2.44
CA GLY A 64 -10.28 9.86 1.35
C GLY A 64 -9.56 10.47 0.13
N SER A 65 -8.24 10.64 0.17
CA SER A 65 -7.46 10.99 -1.02
C SER A 65 -7.19 9.76 -1.90
N TYR A 66 -6.88 10.01 -3.16
CA TYR A 66 -6.55 8.99 -4.15
C TYR A 66 -5.04 8.86 -4.27
N ALA A 67 -4.56 7.61 -4.35
CA ALA A 67 -3.16 7.28 -4.56
C ALA A 67 -3.02 6.46 -5.84
N TYR A 68 -2.14 6.92 -6.73
CA TYR A 68 -1.80 6.28 -7.99
C TYR A 68 -0.35 5.82 -7.92
N CYS A 69 -0.09 4.58 -8.31
CA CYS A 69 1.17 3.92 -8.07
C CYS A 69 1.58 3.11 -9.30
N ASP A 70 2.82 3.25 -9.71
CA ASP A 70 3.44 2.46 -10.78
C ASP A 70 4.91 2.14 -10.43
N ALA A 71 5.69 1.70 -11.42
CA ALA A 71 7.11 1.38 -11.24
C ALA A 71 7.99 2.63 -11.06
N ASP A 72 7.54 3.80 -11.48
CA ASP A 72 8.28 5.06 -11.39
C ASP A 72 8.03 5.77 -10.06
N GLY A 73 6.80 5.68 -9.52
CA GLY A 73 6.52 6.23 -8.20
C GLY A 73 5.06 6.29 -7.79
N ILE A 74 4.78 7.28 -6.94
CA ILE A 74 3.50 7.47 -6.27
C ILE A 74 3.03 8.91 -6.49
N LEU A 75 1.78 9.06 -6.92
CA LEU A 75 1.09 10.34 -7.04
C LEU A 75 -0.13 10.36 -6.12
N LEU A 76 -0.35 11.51 -5.47
CA LEU A 76 -1.52 11.73 -4.63
C LEU A 76 -2.41 12.82 -5.23
N SER A 77 -3.72 12.60 -5.15
CA SER A 77 -4.72 13.59 -5.53
C SER A 77 -5.84 13.65 -4.50
N ARG A 78 -6.39 14.85 -4.30
CA ARG A 78 -7.58 15.06 -3.45
C ARG A 78 -8.89 14.69 -4.15
N ALA A 79 -8.86 14.60 -5.47
CA ALA A 79 -10.00 14.23 -6.30
C ALA A 79 -9.60 13.08 -7.21
N GLU A 80 -10.57 12.27 -7.61
CA GLU A 80 -10.35 11.22 -8.58
C GLU A 80 -9.89 11.82 -9.91
N ILE A 81 -8.81 11.27 -10.43
CA ILE A 81 -8.29 11.53 -11.77
C ILE A 81 -8.61 10.29 -12.59
N ASP A 82 -9.36 10.47 -13.67
CA ASP A 82 -9.51 9.44 -14.70
C ASP A 82 -8.16 9.31 -15.42
N PRO A 83 -7.48 8.16 -15.32
CA PRO A 83 -6.18 7.98 -15.96
C PRO A 83 -6.25 7.95 -17.49
N GLY A 84 -7.45 7.74 -18.07
CA GLY A 84 -7.69 7.80 -19.51
C GLY A 84 -7.03 6.70 -20.34
N PHE A 85 -6.61 5.60 -19.71
CA PHE A 85 -6.03 4.41 -20.37
C PHE A 85 -6.90 3.16 -20.21
#